data_AF-A0A920RP75-F1
#
_entry.id   AF-A0A920RP75-F1
#
_cell.length_a   1.000
_cell.length_b   1.000
_cell.length_c   1.000
_cell.angle_alpha   90.00
_cell.angle_beta   90.00
_cell.angle_gamma   90.00
#
_symmetry.space_group_name_H-M   'P 1'
#
loop_
_entity.id
_entity.type
_entity.pdbx_description
1 polymer ?
#
loop_
_entity_poly.entity_id
_entity_poly.type
_entity_poly.pdbx_seq_one_letter_code
_entity_poly.pdbx_strand_id
1 'polypeptide(L)'
;MGGEFGVIDTALPGIQFTDKMSHFAKHLKKFSVMRNLIRRMPATGADAIMMSGKKLNPSITYPCFGSVLAREGPRTNLPPFIQIGTQVDRVHGGGTAGFLGIRFNPFELPRGSPKKDFTVRT
;
A
#
# COMPACT_ATOMS: atom_id res chain seq x y z
N MET A 1 13.19 24.88 -19.75
CA MET A 1 11.86 24.25 -19.81
C MET A 1 11.49 23.83 -18.39
N GLY A 2 10.53 24.51 -17.76
CA GLY A 2 9.99 24.14 -16.44
C GLY A 2 8.61 23.51 -16.64
N GLY A 3 8.34 22.40 -15.96
CA GLY A 3 7.00 21.80 -15.93
C GLY A 3 5.98 22.73 -15.26
N GLU A 4 4.69 22.39 -15.36
CA GLU A 4 3.59 23.19 -14.81
C GLU A 4 3.60 23.37 -13.29
N PHE A 5 4.36 22.52 -12.58
CA PHE A 5 4.42 22.50 -11.13
C PHE A 5 5.57 23.36 -10.59
N GLY A 6 5.27 24.10 -9.52
CA GLY A 6 6.26 24.86 -8.77
C GLY A 6 7.15 23.96 -7.92
N VAL A 7 8.24 24.52 -7.41
CA VAL A 7 9.21 23.81 -6.57
C VAL A 7 9.24 24.44 -5.18
N ILE A 8 9.27 23.61 -4.14
CA ILE A 8 9.37 24.03 -2.74
C ILE A 8 10.51 23.28 -2.04
N ASP A 9 11.16 23.96 -1.10
CA ASP A 9 12.12 23.33 -0.21
C ASP A 9 11.43 22.43 0.81
N THR A 10 12.12 21.36 1.19
CA THR A 10 11.64 20.42 2.21
C THR A 10 12.28 20.69 3.57
N ALA A 11 11.83 19.98 4.60
CA ALA A 11 12.41 20.07 5.94
C ALA A 11 13.87 19.56 6.05
N LEU A 12 14.42 18.97 4.98
CA LEU A 12 15.82 18.56 4.87
C LEU A 12 16.50 19.34 3.73
N PRO A 13 17.72 19.88 3.95
CA PRO A 13 18.46 20.58 2.91
C PRO A 13 18.80 19.64 1.74
N GLY A 14 18.78 20.17 0.52
CA GLY A 14 19.16 19.43 -0.70
C GLY A 14 18.07 18.52 -1.29
N ILE A 15 16.86 18.52 -0.72
CA ILE A 15 15.70 17.82 -1.27
C ILE A 15 14.58 18.84 -1.51
N GLN A 16 14.02 18.81 -2.72
CA GLN A 16 12.91 19.68 -3.14
C GLN A 16 11.75 18.83 -3.66
N PHE A 17 10.53 19.26 -3.35
CA PHE A 17 9.28 18.65 -3.85
C PHE A 17 8.48 19.66 -4.67
N THR A 18 7.42 19.19 -5.32
CA THR A 18 6.44 20.06 -5.97
C THR A 18 5.65 20.87 -4.94
N ASP A 19 5.25 22.09 -5.32
CA ASP A 19 4.29 22.93 -4.60
C ASP A 19 2.99 22.20 -4.19
N LYS A 20 2.60 21.14 -4.92
CA LYS A 20 1.43 20.32 -4.60
C LYS A 20 1.63 19.35 -3.42
N MET A 21 2.86 19.15 -2.96
CA MET A 21 3.22 18.20 -1.90
C MET A 21 3.73 18.89 -0.63
N SER A 22 3.14 20.03 -0.27
CA SER A 22 3.54 20.85 0.89
C SER A 22 3.58 20.07 2.21
N HIS A 23 2.60 19.19 2.46
CA HIS A 23 2.58 18.36 3.67
C HIS A 23 3.71 17.33 3.71
N PHE A 24 4.07 16.74 2.57
CA PHE A 24 5.21 15.82 2.49
C PHE A 24 6.52 16.56 2.71
N ALA A 25 6.67 17.74 2.08
CA ALA A 25 7.87 18.58 2.22
C ALA A 25 8.12 18.96 3.69
N LYS A 26 7.07 19.38 4.40
CA LYS A 26 7.13 19.73 5.83
C LYS A 26 7.52 18.55 6.73
N HIS A 27 7.09 17.34 6.39
CA HIS A 27 7.26 16.15 7.24
C HIS A 27 8.38 15.22 6.80
N LEU A 28 9.27 15.65 5.91
CA LEU A 28 10.31 14.79 5.36
C LEU A 28 11.27 14.21 6.42
N LYS A 29 11.33 14.78 7.62
CA LYS A 29 12.08 14.19 8.75
C LYS A 29 11.47 12.88 9.29
N LYS A 30 10.27 12.50 8.86
CA LYS A 30 9.54 11.31 9.33
C LYS A 30 9.59 10.12 8.37
N PHE A 31 10.14 10.30 7.17
CA PHE A 31 10.20 9.25 6.15
C PHE A 31 11.41 9.46 5.24
N SER A 32 11.79 8.42 4.50
CA SER A 32 12.91 8.47 3.56
C SER A 32 12.41 8.56 2.12
N VAL A 33 13.10 9.31 1.28
CA VAL A 33 12.82 9.35 -0.17
C VAL A 33 13.63 8.27 -0.88
N MET A 34 12.95 7.33 -1.52
CA MET A 34 13.58 6.43 -2.49
C MET A 34 13.43 7.00 -3.90
N ARG A 35 14.55 7.38 -4.53
CA ARG A 35 14.57 7.96 -5.89
C ARG A 35 14.79 6.93 -7.00
N ASN A 36 15.31 5.76 -6.65
CA ASN A 36 15.66 4.71 -7.60
C ASN A 36 14.83 3.47 -7.30
N LEU A 37 13.72 3.31 -8.02
CA LEU A 37 12.96 2.07 -8.06
C LEU A 37 13.17 1.41 -9.43
N ILE A 38 14.07 0.45 -9.50
CA ILE A 38 14.32 -0.32 -10.73
C ILE A 38 13.47 -1.58 -10.67
N ARG A 39 12.47 -1.65 -11.55
CA ARG A 39 11.59 -2.81 -11.66
C ARG A 39 12.20 -3.84 -12.61
N ARG A 40 12.43 -5.06 -12.13
CA ARG A 40 13.10 -6.14 -12.88
C ARG A 40 12.15 -7.11 -13.63
N MET A 41 10.88 -6.74 -13.83
CA MET A 41 9.85 -7.60 -14.44
C MET A 41 8.97 -6.80 -15.42
N PRO A 42 7.90 -7.34 -16.03
CA PRO A 42 6.84 -6.59 -16.76
C PRO A 42 5.74 -6.03 -15.83
N ALA A 43 4.99 -5.01 -16.24
CA ALA A 43 4.12 -4.22 -15.35
C ALA A 43 3.04 -5.06 -14.65
N THR A 44 2.60 -6.13 -15.29
CA THR A 44 1.66 -7.12 -14.76
C THR A 44 2.24 -7.83 -13.53
N GLY A 45 1.51 -7.82 -12.42
CA GLY A 45 1.93 -8.42 -11.14
C GLY A 45 3.01 -7.64 -10.38
N ALA A 46 3.30 -6.40 -10.80
CA ALA A 46 4.26 -5.54 -10.12
C ALA A 46 3.84 -5.22 -8.67
N ASP A 47 2.54 -5.05 -8.44
CA ASP A 47 1.92 -4.84 -7.14
C ASP A 47 2.14 -6.03 -6.19
N ALA A 48 2.01 -7.27 -6.66
CA ALA A 48 2.32 -8.46 -5.86
C ALA A 48 3.76 -8.45 -5.34
N ILE A 49 4.72 -8.01 -6.18
CA ILE A 49 6.12 -7.87 -5.78
C ILE A 49 6.32 -6.70 -4.84
N MET A 50 5.74 -5.53 -5.14
CA MET A 50 5.88 -4.33 -4.31
C MET A 50 5.29 -4.51 -2.92
N MET A 51 4.19 -5.26 -2.81
CA MET A 51 3.51 -5.48 -1.55
C MET A 51 4.09 -6.63 -0.73
N SER A 52 4.71 -7.65 -1.35
CA SER A 52 5.31 -8.79 -0.64
C SER A 52 6.84 -8.73 -0.51
N GLY A 53 7.50 -7.92 -1.35
CA GLY A 53 8.97 -7.90 -1.49
C GLY A 53 9.56 -9.16 -2.13
N LYS A 54 8.72 -10.08 -2.65
CA LYS A 54 9.15 -11.37 -3.21
C LYS A 54 8.92 -11.41 -4.72
N LYS A 55 9.79 -12.13 -5.43
CA LYS A 55 9.56 -12.42 -6.85
C LYS A 55 8.29 -13.25 -6.99
N LEU A 56 7.52 -12.98 -8.04
CA LEU A 56 6.32 -13.73 -8.36
C LEU A 56 6.68 -15.22 -8.54
N ASN A 57 5.90 -16.10 -7.89
CA ASN A 57 6.06 -17.55 -7.98
C ASN A 57 4.70 -18.18 -8.34
N PRO A 58 4.60 -18.96 -9.43
CA PRO A 58 3.35 -19.61 -9.82
C PRO A 58 2.80 -20.60 -8.79
N SER A 59 3.65 -21.21 -7.97
CA SER A 59 3.27 -22.23 -7.00
C SER A 59 2.85 -21.66 -5.65
N ILE A 60 3.26 -20.43 -5.34
CA ILE A 60 3.01 -19.82 -4.02
C ILE A 60 2.81 -18.31 -4.12
N THR A 61 1.68 -17.85 -3.59
CA THR A 61 1.41 -16.43 -3.38
C THR A 61 1.99 -16.00 -2.03
N TYR A 62 2.93 -15.06 -2.06
CA TYR A 62 3.47 -14.47 -0.84
C TYR A 62 2.50 -13.43 -0.27
N PRO A 63 2.34 -13.36 1.07
CA PRO A 63 1.48 -12.37 1.71
C PRO A 63 1.98 -10.96 1.43
N CYS A 64 1.05 -10.03 1.25
CA CYS A 64 1.37 -8.61 1.30
C CYS A 64 1.77 -8.19 2.72
N PHE A 65 2.50 -7.08 2.85
CA PHE A 65 2.93 -6.55 4.15
C PHE A 65 1.74 -6.33 5.11
N GLY A 66 0.59 -5.89 4.59
CA GLY A 66 -0.63 -5.69 5.39
C GLY A 66 -1.15 -6.99 6.01
N SER A 67 -1.03 -8.12 5.29
CA SER A 67 -1.43 -9.44 5.80
C SER A 67 -0.43 -9.97 6.83
N VAL A 68 0.85 -9.66 6.68
CA VAL A 68 1.87 -9.97 7.71
C VAL A 68 1.59 -9.17 8.97
N LEU A 69 1.28 -7.87 8.85
CA LEU A 69 0.88 -7.03 9.99
C LEU A 69 -0.43 -7.53 10.61
N ALA A 70 -1.38 -8.03 9.83
CA ALA A 70 -2.61 -8.64 10.36
C ALA A 70 -2.34 -9.90 11.19
N ARG A 71 -1.27 -10.64 10.88
CA ARG A 71 -0.87 -11.84 11.61
C ARG A 71 -0.10 -11.53 12.89
N GLU A 72 0.85 -10.62 12.81
CA GLU A 72 1.76 -10.27 13.91
C GLU A 72 1.21 -9.16 14.82
N GLY A 73 0.23 -8.39 14.33
CA GLY A 73 -0.34 -7.23 15.01
C GLY A 73 -1.29 -7.58 16.15
N PRO A 74 -1.62 -6.57 17.00
CA PRO A 74 -2.52 -6.76 18.12
C PRO A 74 -3.93 -7.12 17.66
N ARG A 75 -4.56 -8.09 18.34
CA ARG A 75 -5.95 -8.46 18.09
C ARG A 75 -6.86 -7.47 18.79
N THR A 76 -7.43 -6.55 18.01
CA THR A 76 -8.43 -5.59 18.47
C THR A 76 -9.81 -5.94 17.90
N ASN A 77 -10.84 -5.20 18.29
CA ASN A 77 -12.19 -5.36 17.71
C ASN A 77 -12.29 -4.85 16.26
N LEU A 78 -11.23 -4.22 15.73
CA LEU A 78 -11.20 -3.75 14.35
C LEU A 78 -10.40 -4.73 13.48
N PRO A 79 -10.80 -4.92 12.21
CA PRO A 79 -9.99 -5.66 11.25
C PRO A 79 -8.58 -5.05 11.17
N PRO A 80 -7.51 -5.84 11.34
CA PRO A 80 -6.14 -5.32 11.44
C PRO A 80 -5.58 -4.88 10.08
N PHE A 81 -6.21 -5.29 8.98
CA PHE A 81 -5.87 -4.88 7.62
C PHE A 81 -7.15 -4.54 6.85
N ILE A 82 -7.25 -3.29 6.38
CA ILE A 82 -8.42 -2.76 5.69
C ILE A 82 -7.97 -2.24 4.33
N GLN A 83 -8.71 -2.58 3.28
CA GLN A 83 -8.53 -2.03 1.95
C GLN A 83 -9.75 -1.20 1.55
N ILE A 84 -9.51 0.05 1.14
CA ILE A 84 -10.58 0.93 0.65
C ILE A 84 -10.71 0.77 -0.87
N GLY A 85 -11.90 0.40 -1.30
CA GLY A 85 -12.22 -0.06 -2.64
C GLY A 85 -11.98 -1.55 -2.82
N THR A 86 -12.37 -2.06 -3.99
CA THR A 86 -12.32 -3.49 -4.33
C THR A 86 -11.19 -3.82 -5.30
N GLN A 87 -10.14 -3.00 -5.33
CA GLN A 87 -9.01 -3.13 -6.25
C GLN A 87 -7.91 -4.01 -5.65
N VAL A 88 -8.26 -5.24 -5.25
CA VAL A 88 -7.28 -6.28 -4.87
C VAL A 88 -6.90 -7.04 -6.14
N ASP A 89 -5.62 -7.26 -6.40
CA ASP A 89 -5.19 -8.08 -7.52
C ASP A 89 -5.41 -9.56 -7.20
N ARG A 90 -6.46 -10.11 -7.79
CA ARG A 90 -6.82 -11.53 -7.68
C ARG A 90 -6.11 -12.41 -8.71
N VAL A 91 -5.42 -11.82 -9.68
CA VAL A 91 -4.71 -12.55 -10.74
C VAL A 91 -3.32 -12.95 -10.26
N HIS A 92 -2.53 -12.03 -9.70
CA HIS A 92 -1.18 -12.33 -9.19
C HIS A 92 -1.10 -12.33 -7.66
N GLY A 93 -2.23 -12.07 -6.99
CA GLY A 93 -2.33 -12.08 -5.54
C GLY A 93 -1.80 -10.80 -4.88
N GLY A 94 -1.63 -9.72 -5.64
CA GLY A 94 -1.28 -8.41 -5.09
C GLY A 94 -2.32 -7.91 -4.09
N GLY A 95 -1.86 -7.68 -2.85
CA GLY A 95 -2.71 -7.24 -1.75
C GLY A 95 -3.39 -8.37 -0.97
N THR A 96 -3.11 -9.64 -1.27
CA THR A 96 -3.70 -10.79 -0.58
C THR A 96 -2.79 -11.36 0.52
N ALA A 97 -3.36 -12.23 1.36
CA ALA A 97 -2.65 -12.96 2.41
C ALA A 97 -1.88 -14.18 1.89
N GLY A 98 -2.12 -14.60 0.65
CA GLY A 98 -1.45 -15.77 0.07
C GLY A 98 -1.49 -16.98 0.99
N PHE A 99 -0.32 -17.59 1.23
CA PHE A 99 -0.20 -18.77 2.10
C PHE A 99 -0.55 -18.55 3.59
N LEU A 100 -0.72 -17.30 4.06
CA LEU A 100 -1.19 -17.05 5.44
C LEU A 100 -2.67 -17.41 5.63
N GLY A 101 -3.41 -17.51 4.53
CA GLY A 101 -4.82 -17.89 4.53
C GLY A 101 -5.77 -16.70 4.63
N ILE A 102 -7.03 -16.96 4.27
CA ILE A 102 -8.08 -15.95 4.08
C ILE A 102 -8.36 -15.09 5.32
N ARG A 103 -8.06 -15.60 6.52
CA ARG A 103 -8.23 -14.87 7.78
C ARG A 103 -7.42 -13.56 7.84
N PHE A 104 -6.31 -13.48 7.12
CA PHE A 104 -5.44 -12.30 7.10
C PHE A 104 -5.60 -11.46 5.82
N ASN A 105 -6.57 -11.78 4.97
CA ASN A 105 -6.88 -10.94 3.81
C ASN A 105 -7.38 -9.55 4.26
N PRO A 106 -7.23 -8.53 3.39
CA PRO A 106 -7.78 -7.23 3.69
C PRO A 106 -9.31 -7.31 3.83
N PHE A 107 -9.83 -6.58 4.80
CA PHE A 107 -11.24 -6.25 4.82
C PHE A 107 -11.52 -5.19 3.73
N GLU A 108 -12.12 -5.61 2.61
CA GLU A 108 -12.44 -4.74 1.48
C GLU A 108 -13.69 -3.89 1.78
N LEU A 109 -13.52 -2.56 1.81
CA LEU A 109 -14.59 -1.58 1.96
C LEU A 109 -14.93 -0.96 0.61
N PRO A 110 -16.09 -1.23 -0.01
CA PRO A 110 -16.49 -0.61 -1.26
C PRO A 110 -16.46 0.92 -1.17
N ARG A 111 -16.04 1.60 -2.26
CA ARG A 111 -16.02 3.07 -2.29
C ARG A 111 -17.46 3.61 -2.22
N GLY A 112 -17.76 4.35 -1.16
CA GLY A 112 -19.07 4.98 -0.91
C GLY A 112 -19.17 5.46 0.53
N SER A 113 -20.08 6.40 0.84
CA SER A 113 -20.43 6.64 2.23
C SER A 113 -20.94 5.33 2.84
N PRO A 114 -20.49 4.95 4.05
CA PRO A 114 -21.07 3.81 4.73
C PRO A 114 -22.58 4.07 4.82
N LYS A 115 -23.40 3.16 4.29
CA LYS A 115 -24.84 3.20 4.54
C LYS A 115 -25.01 3.22 6.06
N LYS A 116 -26.02 3.94 6.57
CA LYS A 116 -26.26 4.07 8.03
C LYS A 116 -26.29 2.73 8.77
N ASP A 117 -26.60 1.64 8.07
CA ASP A 117 -26.69 0.27 8.61
C ASP A 117 -25.44 -0.60 8.32
N PHE A 118 -24.30 -0.01 7.97
CA PHE A 118 -23.07 -0.77 7.72
C PHE A 118 -22.56 -1.44 8.99
N THR A 119 -22.79 -2.75 9.10
CA THR A 119 -22.36 -3.57 10.23
C THR A 119 -21.20 -4.47 9.78
N VAL A 120 -20.05 -4.32 10.44
CA VAL A 120 -18.92 -5.24 10.27
C VAL A 120 -19.20 -6.51 11.06
N ARG A 121 -19.34 -7.64 10.38
CA ARG A 121 -19.43 -8.95 11.03
C ARG A 121 -18.01 -9.45 11.30
N THR A 122 -17.57 -9.37 12.55
CA THR A 122 -16.32 -9.95 13.07
C THR A 122 -16.42 -11.44 13.30
#